data_AF-A0A3C0VJ75-F1
#
_entry.id   AF-A0A3C0VJ75-F1
#
_cell.length_a   1.000
_cell.length_b   1.000
_cell.length_c   1.000
_cell.angle_alpha   90.00
_cell.angle_beta   90.00
_cell.angle_gamma   90.00
#
_symmetry.space_group_name_H-M   'P 1'
#
loop_
_entity.id
_entity.type
_entity.pdbx_description
1 polymer ?
#
loop_
_entity_poly.entity_id
_entity_poly.type
_entity_poly.pdbx_seq_one_letter_code
_entity_poly.pdbx_strand_id
1 'polypeptide(L)'
;SFRKATGVLNGNPVWSNDVITYALGGPSNRQLVRTESGVQKVVATNTTSFRVRRSPAMPSLLEFALGVRDDADRPSEECLDEESSMKIRLRN
;
A
#
# COMPACT_ATOMS: atom_id res chain seq x y z
N SER A 1 -1.00 7.71 -6.18
CA SER A 1 -0.20 8.43 -5.17
C SER A 1 -1.13 8.99 -4.11
N PHE A 2 -0.62 9.25 -2.90
CA PHE A 2 -1.38 9.74 -1.76
C PHE A 2 -0.78 11.03 -1.22
N ARG A 3 -1.56 11.80 -0.47
CA ARG A 3 -1.08 12.95 0.31
C ARG A 3 -1.50 12.75 1.76
N LYS A 4 -0.70 13.23 2.71
CA LYS A 4 -1.05 13.20 4.13
C LYS A 4 -1.82 14.47 4.49
N ALA A 5 -2.80 14.36 5.38
CA ALA A 5 -3.44 15.53 5.96
C ALA A 5 -2.44 16.18 6.92
N THR A 6 -2.23 17.49 6.80
CA THR A 6 -1.37 18.29 7.69
C THR A 6 -2.17 19.05 8.74
N GLY A 7 -3.50 19.07 8.62
CA GLY A 7 -4.41 19.71 9.56
C GLY A 7 -5.81 19.84 8.99
N VAL A 8 -6.65 20.63 9.66
CA VAL A 8 -8.00 21.00 9.23
C VAL A 8 -8.11 22.52 9.25
N LEU A 9 -8.59 23.11 8.16
CA LEU A 9 -8.87 24.54 8.04
C LEU A 9 -10.33 24.72 7.60
N ASN A 10 -11.11 25.47 8.38
CA ASN A 10 -12.54 25.69 8.12
C ASN A 10 -13.33 24.38 7.88
N GLY A 11 -13.06 23.35 8.68
CA GLY A 11 -13.71 22.03 8.57
C GLY A 11 -13.21 21.16 7.41
N ASN A 12 -12.27 21.65 6.59
CA ASN A 12 -11.72 20.90 5.46
C ASN A 12 -10.29 20.41 5.75
N PRO A 13 -9.93 19.17 5.39
CA PRO A 13 -8.56 18.71 5.54
C PRO A 13 -7.62 19.51 4.62
N VAL A 14 -6.51 19.98 5.19
CA VAL A 14 -5.40 20.57 4.45
C VAL A 14 -4.43 19.45 4.11
N TRP A 15 -4.12 19.28 2.82
CA TRP A 15 -3.25 18.22 2.33
C TRP A 15 -1.81 18.71 2.16
N SER A 16 -0.83 17.86 2.46
CA SER A 16 0.57 18.13 2.16
C SER A 16 0.78 18.32 0.65
N ASN A 17 1.74 19.17 0.29
CA ASN A 17 2.26 19.21 -1.08
C ASN A 17 3.11 17.99 -1.41
N ASP A 18 3.63 17.30 -0.38
CA ASP A 18 4.37 16.06 -0.54
C ASP A 18 3.47 14.92 -1.01
N VAL A 19 3.98 14.14 -1.96
CA VAL A 19 3.28 13.05 -2.64
C VAL A 19 3.92 11.74 -2.23
N ILE A 20 3.12 10.91 -1.57
CA ILE A 20 3.52 9.56 -1.16
C ILE A 20 3.23 8.59 -2.31
N THR A 21 4.21 7.79 -2.66
CA THR A 21 4.07 6.69 -3.63
C THR A 21 4.50 5.38 -3.01
N TYR A 22 3.90 4.30 -3.51
CA TYR A 22 4.23 2.93 -3.15
C TYR A 22 4.53 2.17 -4.43
N ALA A 23 5.63 1.44 -4.44
CA ALA A 23 6.03 0.60 -5.55
C ALA A 23 6.74 -0.66 -5.01
N LEU A 24 6.71 -1.72 -5.80
CA LEU A 24 7.62 -2.84 -5.58
C LEU A 24 9.04 -2.40 -5.98
N GLY A 25 10.02 -2.84 -5.21
CA GLY A 25 11.43 -2.57 -5.42
C GLY A 25 12.33 -3.48 -4.60
N GLY A 26 13.58 -3.07 -4.42
CA GLY A 26 14.58 -3.85 -3.69
C GLY A 26 15.03 -5.11 -4.44
N PRO A 27 15.81 -5.99 -3.77
CA PRO A 27 16.24 -7.25 -4.34
C PRO A 27 15.05 -8.09 -4.83
N SER A 28 15.17 -8.63 -6.04
CA SER A 28 14.13 -9.46 -6.68
C SER A 28 12.76 -8.77 -6.84
N ASN A 29 12.68 -7.44 -6.70
CA ASN A 29 11.42 -6.68 -6.73
C ASN A 29 10.40 -7.15 -5.68
N ARG A 30 10.88 -7.65 -4.52
CA ARG A 30 10.04 -8.23 -3.45
C ARG A 30 9.86 -7.34 -2.22
N GLN A 31 10.18 -6.05 -2.31
CA GLN A 31 9.99 -5.12 -1.20
C GLN A 31 8.96 -4.07 -1.58
N LEU A 32 7.98 -3.84 -0.71
CA LEU A 32 7.11 -2.67 -0.83
C LEU A 32 7.88 -1.45 -0.31
N VAL A 33 8.16 -0.51 -1.20
CA VAL A 33 8.89 0.72 -0.90
C VAL A 33 7.92 1.88 -0.89
N ARG A 34 7.93 2.64 0.20
CA ARG A 34 7.27 3.94 0.31
C ARG A 34 8.27 5.04 -0.05
N THR A 35 7.91 5.91 -0.99
CA THR A 35 8.66 7.15 -1.26
C THR A 35 7.84 8.35 -0.77
N GLU A 36 8.44 9.19 0.05
CA GLU A 36 7.84 10.40 0.65
C GLU A 36 8.93 11.49 0.72
N SER A 37 8.68 12.69 0.18
CA SER A 37 9.66 13.78 0.10
C SER A 37 11.00 13.36 -0.53
N GLY A 38 10.97 12.44 -1.50
CA GLY A 38 12.17 11.85 -2.13
C GLY A 38 12.91 10.82 -1.28
N VAL A 39 12.49 10.59 -0.04
CA VAL A 39 13.07 9.57 0.85
C VAL A 39 12.34 8.24 0.65
N GLN A 40 13.12 7.19 0.43
CA GLN A 40 12.60 5.82 0.29
C GLN A 40 12.73 5.05 1.60
N LYS A 41 11.68 4.30 1.95
CA LYS A 41 11.66 3.39 3.09
C LYS A 41 10.99 2.07 2.72
N VAL A 42 11.63 0.95 3.03
CA VAL A 42 11.02 -0.38 2.94
C VAL A 42 9.96 -0.49 4.04
N VAL A 43 8.73 -0.81 3.66
CA VAL A 43 7.58 -0.94 4.58
C VAL A 43 7.06 -2.37 4.70
N ALA A 44 7.36 -3.23 3.72
CA ALA A 44 7.13 -4.66 3.78
C ALA A 44 8.16 -5.41 2.93
N THR A 45 8.51 -6.63 3.34
CA THR A 45 9.35 -7.57 2.60
C THR A 45 8.51 -8.71 2.05
N ASN A 46 9.09 -9.51 1.14
CA ASN A 46 8.44 -10.61 0.44
C ASN A 46 7.09 -10.23 -0.18
N THR A 47 6.95 -8.98 -0.62
CA THR A 47 5.72 -8.47 -1.24
C THR A 47 5.73 -8.80 -2.72
N THR A 48 4.69 -9.48 -3.20
CA THR A 48 4.52 -9.86 -4.61
C THR A 48 3.58 -8.90 -5.34
N SER A 49 2.65 -8.28 -4.60
CA SER A 49 1.71 -7.31 -5.18
C SER A 49 1.27 -6.29 -4.13
N PHE A 50 0.99 -5.06 -4.58
CA PHE A 50 0.29 -4.07 -3.79
C PHE A 50 -0.68 -3.31 -4.69
N ARG A 51 -1.96 -3.31 -4.32
CA ARG A 51 -3.00 -2.64 -5.10
C ARG A 51 -3.88 -1.82 -4.19
N VAL A 52 -4.11 -0.58 -4.59
CA VAL A 52 -5.15 0.28 -4.01
C VAL A 52 -6.06 0.73 -5.13
N ARG A 53 -7.36 0.48 -5.00
CA ARG A 53 -8.36 0.93 -5.98
C ARG A 53 -9.62 1.42 -5.30
N ARG A 54 -10.26 2.43 -5.91
CA ARG A 54 -11.65 2.72 -5.59
C ARG A 54 -12.54 1.68 -6.27
N SER A 55 -13.58 1.22 -5.58
CA SER A 55 -14.56 0.34 -6.20
C SER A 55 -15.30 1.11 -7.30
N PRO A 56 -15.40 0.56 -8.52
CA PRO A 56 -16.13 1.21 -9.62
C PRO A 56 -17.63 1.28 -9.34
N ALA A 57 -18.18 0.30 -8.62
CA ALA A 57 -19.59 0.26 -8.23
C ALA A 57 -19.90 1.13 -6.99
N MET A 58 -18.89 1.41 -6.15
CA MET A 58 -19.06 2.22 -4.95
C MET A 58 -17.82 3.12 -4.76
N PRO A 59 -17.78 4.33 -5.34
CA PRO A 59 -16.61 5.21 -5.30
C PRO A 59 -16.17 5.65 -3.90
N SER A 60 -17.05 5.52 -2.90
CA SER A 60 -16.75 5.73 -1.48
C SER A 60 -16.08 4.53 -0.80
N LEU A 61 -15.87 3.41 -1.50
CA LEU A 61 -15.18 2.24 -1.00
C LEU A 61 -13.76 2.19 -1.58
N LEU A 62 -12.77 2.15 -0.71
CA LEU A 62 -11.38 1.94 -1.06
C LEU A 62 -10.98 0.51 -0.70
N GLU A 63 -10.48 -0.22 -1.68
CA GLU A 63 -9.99 -1.59 -1.52
C GLU A 63 -8.47 -1.58 -1.53
N PHE A 64 -7.88 -2.23 -0.53
CA PHE A 64 -6.45 -2.47 -0.42
C PHE A 64 -6.21 -3.97 -0.52
N ALA A 65 -5.27 -4.37 -1.35
CA ALA A 65 -4.81 -5.74 -1.45
C ALA A 65 -3.28 -5.76 -1.38
N LEU A 66 -2.75 -6.67 -0.57
CA LEU A 66 -1.33 -6.93 -0.43
C LEU A 66 -1.10 -8.42 -0.68
N GLY A 67 -0.33 -8.72 -1.72
CA GLY A 67 0.21 -10.05 -1.99
C GLY A 67 1.56 -10.19 -1.31
N VAL A 68 1.74 -11.25 -0.54
CA VAL A 68 3.00 -11.63 0.07
C VAL A 68 3.35 -13.05 -0.33
N ARG A 69 4.64 -13.37 -0.34
CA ARG A 69 5.13 -14.72 -0.53
C ARG A 69 5.70 -15.23 0.79
N ASP A 70 5.24 -16.38 1.22
CA ASP A 70 5.90 -17.07 2.31
C ASP A 70 7.14 -17.80 1.76
N ASP A 71 8.30 -17.15 1.89
CA ASP A 71 9.61 -17.78 1.68
C ASP A 71 10.11 -18.36 3.02
N ALA A 72 9.26 -19.04 3.80
CA ALA A 72 9.74 -19.79 4.94
C ALA A 72 10.89 -20.71 4.47
N ASP A 73 11.98 -20.76 5.22
CA ASP A 73 13.08 -21.73 5.06
C ASP A 73 12.57 -23.15 5.39
N ARG A 74 11.52 -23.58 4.70
CA ARG A 74 10.89 -24.90 4.80
C ARG A 74 11.16 -25.60 3.49
N PRO A 75 12.20 -26.42 3.40
CA PRO A 75 12.63 -27.05 2.14
C PRO A 75 11.62 -28.04 1.54
N SER A 76 10.45 -28.26 2.17
CA SER A 76 9.43 -29.23 1.77
C SER A 76 8.03 -28.67 1.56
N GLU A 77 7.79 -27.37 1.79
CA GLU A 77 6.47 -26.75 1.56
C GLU A 77 6.56 -25.85 0.31
N GLU A 78 5.58 -25.96 -0.58
CA GLU A 78 5.47 -25.06 -1.73
C GLU A 78 5.43 -23.61 -1.23
N CYS A 79 6.25 -22.72 -1.79
CA CYS A 79 6.09 -21.29 -1.52
C CYS A 79 4.69 -20.86 -1.97
N LEU A 80 3.87 -20.42 -1.03
CA LEU A 80 2.52 -19.94 -1.32
C LEU A 80 2.53 -18.41 -1.43
N ASP A 81 1.94 -17.92 -2.52
CA ASP A 81 1.56 -16.51 -2.63
C ASP A 81 0.22 -16.34 -1.89
N GLU A 82 0.23 -15.53 -0.83
CA GLU A 82 -0.96 -15.18 -0.05
C GLU A 82 -1.39 -13.75 -0.37
N GLU A 83 -2.69 -13.53 -0.59
CA GLU A 83 -3.25 -12.19 -0.73
C GLU A 83 -4.19 -11.88 0.44
N SER A 84 -3.89 -10.81 1.16
CA SER A 84 -4.79 -10.23 2.15
C SER A 84 -5.40 -8.95 1.62
N SER A 85 -6.71 -8.79 1.80
CA SER A 85 -7.41 -7.57 1.40
C SER A 85 -8.26 -6.97 2.51
N MET A 86 -8.34 -5.64 2.52
CA MET A 86 -9.22 -4.89 3.41
C MET A 86 -10.00 -3.82 2.64
N LYS A 87 -11.19 -3.49 3.15
CA LYS A 87 -12.06 -2.47 2.54
C LYS A 87 -12.36 -1.39 3.55
N ILE A 88 -12.16 -0.13 3.15
CA ILE A 88 -12.45 1.04 3.97
C ILE A 88 -13.55 1.85 3.27
N ARG A 89 -14.63 2.13 3.99
CA ARG A 89 -15.66 3.05 3.54
C ARG A 89 -15.27 4.48 3.95
N LEU A 90 -15.07 5.33 2.95
CA LEU A 90 -14.83 6.76 3.12
C LEU A 90 -16.13 7.41 3.60
N ARG A 91 -16.03 8.17 4.70
CA ARG A 91 -17.09 9.07 5.15
C ARG A 91 -16.69 10.47 4.70
N ASN A 92 -17.63 11.16 4.05
CA ASN A 92 -17.48 12.59 3.74
C ASN A 92 -17.69 13.40 5.02
#